data_AF-A0A2D5TN89-F1
#
_entry.id   AF-A0A2D5TN89-F1
#
_cell.length_a   1.000
_cell.length_b   1.000
_cell.length_c   1.000
_cell.angle_alpha   90.00
_cell.angle_beta   90.00
_cell.angle_gamma   90.00
#
_symmetry.space_group_name_H-M   'P 1'
#
loop_
_entity.id
_entity.type
_entity.pdbx_description
1 polymer ?
#
loop_
_entity_poly.entity_id
_entity_poly.type
_entity_poly.pdbx_seq_one_letter_code
_entity_poly.pdbx_strand_id
1 'polypeptide(L)'
;MIFSTLENLIIFIFVASGLFLIVSTPVAFLVSALDNFFKQMKLKKDIDTSVFAAAKKTHFSYDQKVCQDFIQTFSNCLSSIFALMVWTLSSAAYIIFYIGDSISGVASYFKFPFDILASYDFNNSVLIIKNYESNWYFMLGIFIITIFAYQIGKGFAPLLVEKYITDKSKKVSYA
;
A
#
# COMPACT_ATOMS: atom_id res chain seq x y z
N MET A 1 -9.16 40.47 4.73
CA MET A 1 -7.75 40.05 4.92
C MET A 1 -7.64 38.85 5.85
N ILE A 2 -8.07 38.90 7.12
CA ILE A 2 -7.92 37.74 8.03
C ILE A 2 -8.65 36.47 7.50
N PHE A 3 -9.86 36.63 6.95
CA PHE A 3 -10.64 35.52 6.39
C PHE A 3 -9.96 34.87 5.18
N SER A 4 -9.42 35.68 4.25
CA SER A 4 -8.68 35.18 3.09
C SER A 4 -7.35 34.54 3.46
N THR A 5 -6.66 35.05 4.49
CA THR A 5 -5.43 34.44 5.01
C THR A 5 -5.71 33.09 5.68
N LEU A 6 -6.81 32.98 6.44
CA LEU A 6 -7.21 31.73 7.08
C LEU A 6 -7.62 30.67 6.06
N GLU A 7 -8.39 31.05 5.03
CA GLU A 7 -8.78 30.16 3.94
C GLU A 7 -7.56 29.59 3.21
N ASN A 8 -6.60 30.46 2.83
CA ASN A 8 -5.38 30.03 2.16
C ASN A 8 -4.49 29.15 3.05
N LEU A 9 -4.46 29.40 4.36
CA LEU A 9 -3.78 28.53 5.31
C LEU A 9 -4.40 27.13 5.36
N ILE A 10 -5.74 27.04 5.39
CA ILE A 10 -6.45 25.76 5.40
C ILE A 10 -6.16 24.99 4.10
N ILE A 11 -6.22 25.65 2.95
CA ILE A 11 -5.90 25.03 1.65
C ILE A 11 -4.47 24.51 1.64
N PHE A 12 -3.51 25.28 2.15
CA PHE A 12 -2.11 24.85 2.25
C PHE A 12 -1.97 23.58 3.09
N ILE A 13 -2.63 23.51 4.26
CA ILE A 13 -2.60 22.33 5.12
C ILE A 13 -3.14 21.10 4.38
N PHE A 14 -4.25 21.23 3.65
CA PHE A 14 -4.82 20.14 2.86
C PHE A 14 -3.88 19.68 1.74
N VAL A 15 -3.30 20.62 0.99
CA VAL A 15 -2.34 20.32 -0.09
C VAL A 15 -1.11 19.61 0.47
N ALA A 16 -0.49 20.17 1.51
CA ALA A 16 0.69 19.58 2.13
C ALA A 16 0.43 18.19 2.70
N SER A 17 -0.72 18.00 3.38
CA SER A 17 -1.12 16.70 3.92
C SER A 17 -1.39 15.69 2.81
N GLY A 18 -2.07 16.08 1.73
CA GLY A 18 -2.32 15.22 0.58
C GLY A 18 -1.04 14.77 -0.10
N LEU A 19 -0.10 15.69 -0.33
CA LEU A 19 1.21 15.36 -0.89
C LEU A 19 2.01 14.43 0.03
N PHE A 20 2.00 14.70 1.34
CA PHE A 20 2.67 13.85 2.31
C PHE A 20 2.11 12.42 2.28
N LEU A 21 0.78 12.25 2.23
CA LEU A 21 0.14 10.95 2.10
C LEU A 21 0.57 10.23 0.82
N ILE A 22 0.50 10.90 -0.33
CA ILE A 22 0.87 10.32 -1.64
C ILE A 22 2.34 9.86 -1.63
N VAL A 23 3.26 10.70 -1.15
CA VAL A 23 4.70 10.40 -1.14
C VAL A 23 5.04 9.30 -0.13
N SER A 24 4.40 9.29 1.04
CA SER A 24 4.67 8.30 2.08
C SER A 24 4.04 6.93 1.80
N THR A 25 2.97 6.85 1.00
CA THR A 25 2.24 5.62 0.69
C THR A 25 3.12 4.46 0.20
N PRO A 26 3.94 4.60 -0.86
CA PRO A 26 4.79 3.50 -1.31
C PRO A 26 5.81 3.09 -0.25
N VAL A 27 6.34 4.03 0.53
CA VAL A 27 7.27 3.73 1.63
C VAL A 27 6.57 2.95 2.74
N ALA A 28 5.35 3.36 3.11
CA ALA A 28 4.56 2.70 4.14
C ALA A 28 4.22 1.25 3.74
N PHE A 29 3.82 1.01 2.48
CA PHE A 29 3.59 -0.34 1.99
C PHE A 29 4.88 -1.18 1.94
N LEU A 30 6.02 -0.59 1.57
CA LEU A 30 7.30 -1.31 1.57
C LEU A 30 7.71 -1.74 2.98
N VAL A 31 7.64 -0.83 3.95
CA VAL A 31 7.94 -1.14 5.36
C VAL A 31 6.98 -2.21 5.88
N SER A 32 5.68 -2.08 5.58
CA SER A 32 4.67 -3.09 5.94
C SER A 32 4.98 -4.45 5.32
N ALA A 33 5.32 -4.50 4.02
CA ALA A 33 5.66 -5.75 3.35
C ALA A 33 6.87 -6.43 4.00
N LEU A 34 7.95 -5.68 4.27
CA LEU A 34 9.16 -6.20 4.90
C LEU A 34 8.92 -6.70 6.33
N ASP A 35 8.26 -5.90 7.18
CA ASP A 35 7.95 -6.28 8.56
C ASP A 35 7.11 -7.56 8.61
N ASN A 36 6.06 -7.63 7.80
CA ASN A 36 5.21 -8.81 7.73
C ASN A 36 5.95 -10.01 7.11
N PHE A 37 6.83 -9.82 6.13
CA PHE A 37 7.65 -10.90 5.59
C PHE A 37 8.56 -11.52 6.66
N PHE A 38 9.25 -10.70 7.47
CA PHE A 38 10.09 -11.20 8.55
C PHE A 38 9.28 -11.87 9.66
N LYS A 39 8.11 -11.34 10.03
CA LYS A 39 7.18 -11.98 10.97
C LYS A 39 6.71 -13.33 10.44
N GLN A 40 6.37 -13.42 9.16
CA GLN A 40 5.95 -14.67 8.52
C GLN A 40 7.08 -15.71 8.56
N MET A 41 8.32 -15.31 8.28
CA MET A 41 9.48 -16.21 8.36
C MET A 41 9.70 -16.78 9.75
N LYS A 42 9.46 -15.98 10.80
CA LYS A 42 9.53 -16.44 12.20
C LYS A 42 8.41 -17.45 12.48
N LEU A 43 7.16 -17.06 12.22
CA LEU A 43 5.98 -17.90 12.48
C LEU A 43 5.99 -19.21 11.69
N LYS A 44 6.51 -19.21 10.46
CA LYS A 44 6.61 -20.42 9.63
C LYS A 44 7.49 -21.51 10.27
N LYS A 45 8.47 -21.14 11.11
CA LYS A 45 9.31 -22.13 11.82
C LYS A 45 8.54 -22.87 12.91
N ASP A 46 7.55 -22.20 13.50
CA ASP A 46 6.79 -22.70 14.65
C ASP A 46 5.51 -23.45 14.23
N ILE A 47 5.14 -23.39 12.94
CA ILE A 47 3.88 -23.90 12.43
C ILE A 47 4.07 -25.22 11.68
N ASP A 48 3.47 -26.28 12.23
CA ASP A 48 3.23 -27.53 11.50
C ASP A 48 1.75 -27.74 11.17
N THR A 49 1.46 -28.70 10.28
CA THR A 49 0.09 -29.04 9.86
C THR A 49 -0.82 -29.43 11.04
N SER A 50 -0.23 -30.00 12.09
CA SER A 50 -0.91 -30.33 13.36
C SER A 50 -1.41 -29.09 14.10
N VAL A 51 -0.66 -27.98 14.08
CA VAL A 51 -1.03 -26.70 14.73
C VAL A 51 -2.28 -26.10 14.05
N PHE A 52 -2.32 -26.12 12.71
CA PHE A 52 -3.50 -25.68 11.95
C PHE A 52 -4.71 -26.60 12.12
N ALA A 53 -4.50 -27.91 12.28
CA ALA A 53 -5.57 -28.86 12.52
C ALA A 53 -6.13 -28.73 13.95
N ALA A 54 -5.27 -28.48 14.95
CA ALA A 54 -5.63 -28.22 16.34
C ALA A 54 -6.42 -26.91 16.50
N ALA A 55 -6.05 -25.87 15.76
CA ALA A 55 -6.75 -24.57 15.73
C ALA A 55 -8.22 -24.66 15.29
N LYS A 56 -8.65 -25.74 14.61
CA LYS A 56 -10.05 -25.97 14.21
C LYS A 56 -10.91 -26.63 15.30
N LYS A 57 -10.33 -27.11 16.41
CA LYS A 57 -11.06 -27.82 17.48
C LYS A 57 -11.40 -26.90 18.66
N THR A 58 -12.62 -26.35 18.62
CA THR A 58 -13.54 -25.91 19.69
C THR A 58 -13.10 -25.14 20.95
N HIS A 59 -11.82 -24.91 21.24
CA HIS A 59 -11.40 -23.97 22.31
C HIS A 59 -10.30 -23.03 21.82
N PHE A 60 -10.35 -21.77 22.27
CA PHE A 60 -9.37 -20.72 21.93
C PHE A 60 -8.00 -21.08 22.54
N SER A 61 -7.25 -21.90 21.83
CA SER A 61 -5.94 -22.39 22.22
C SER A 61 -4.85 -21.47 21.67
N TYR A 62 -3.64 -21.61 22.24
CA TYR A 62 -2.43 -20.99 21.70
C TYR A 62 -2.27 -21.23 20.19
N ASP A 63 -2.63 -22.42 19.71
CA ASP A 63 -2.54 -22.81 18.29
C ASP A 63 -3.47 -22.00 17.39
N GLN A 64 -4.67 -21.66 17.86
CA GLN A 64 -5.61 -20.80 17.12
C GLN A 64 -5.06 -19.38 16.97
N LYS A 65 -4.41 -18.85 18.00
CA LYS A 65 -3.76 -17.53 17.95
C LYS A 65 -2.59 -17.51 16.97
N VAL A 66 -1.69 -18.50 17.04
CA VAL A 66 -0.53 -18.60 16.13
C VAL A 66 -0.98 -18.73 14.67
N CYS A 67 -2.03 -19.52 14.42
CA CYS A 67 -2.66 -19.65 13.10
C CYS A 67 -3.24 -18.32 12.58
N GLN A 68 -3.99 -17.59 13.42
CA GLN A 68 -4.55 -16.28 13.06
C GLN A 68 -3.46 -15.25 12.81
N ASP A 69 -2.44 -15.19 13.66
CA ASP A 69 -1.30 -14.28 13.51
C ASP A 69 -0.55 -14.56 12.21
N PHE A 70 -0.39 -15.82 11.83
CA PHE A 70 0.20 -16.21 10.54
C PHE A 70 -0.64 -15.78 9.35
N ILE A 71 -1.96 -16.06 9.37
CA ILE A 71 -2.88 -15.65 8.30
C ILE A 71 -2.88 -14.12 8.16
N GLN A 72 -2.94 -13.40 9.28
CA GLN A 72 -2.96 -11.94 9.29
C GLN A 72 -1.65 -11.36 8.74
N THR A 73 -0.52 -11.91 9.18
CA THR A 73 0.81 -11.49 8.71
C THR A 73 0.99 -11.77 7.23
N PHE A 74 0.60 -12.96 6.76
CA PHE A 74 0.64 -13.31 5.33
C PHE A 74 -0.27 -12.39 4.52
N SER A 75 -1.48 -12.11 5.02
CA SER A 75 -2.44 -11.21 4.40
C SER A 75 -1.90 -9.79 4.23
N ASN A 76 -1.33 -9.23 5.30
CA ASN A 76 -0.71 -7.91 5.27
C ASN A 76 0.52 -7.84 4.35
N CYS A 77 1.31 -8.92 4.31
CA CYS A 77 2.46 -9.01 3.40
C CYS A 77 1.98 -9.00 1.95
N LEU A 78 1.05 -9.89 1.59
CA LEU A 78 0.53 -10.04 0.24
C LEU A 78 -0.19 -8.76 -0.23
N SER A 79 -1.03 -8.17 0.62
CA SER A 79 -1.73 -6.92 0.31
C SER A 79 -0.76 -5.77 0.06
N SER A 80 0.29 -5.65 0.88
CA SER A 80 1.29 -4.60 0.73
C SER A 80 2.10 -4.79 -0.56
N ILE A 81 2.48 -6.02 -0.89
CA ILE A 81 3.18 -6.33 -2.16
C ILE A 81 2.28 -6.03 -3.37
N PHE A 82 1.00 -6.42 -3.32
CA PHE A 82 0.07 -6.18 -4.41
C PHE A 82 -0.20 -4.67 -4.60
N ALA A 83 -0.32 -3.92 -3.52
CA ALA A 83 -0.40 -2.47 -3.54
C ALA A 83 0.85 -1.85 -4.20
N LEU A 84 2.06 -2.27 -3.81
CA LEU A 84 3.31 -1.79 -4.41
C LEU A 84 3.42 -2.11 -5.90
N MET A 85 3.01 -3.33 -6.31
CA MET A 85 3.01 -3.71 -7.72
C MET A 85 2.08 -2.81 -8.52
N VAL A 86 0.85 -2.60 -8.05
CA VAL A 86 -0.12 -1.73 -8.71
C VAL A 86 0.36 -0.28 -8.74
N TRP A 87 0.86 0.26 -7.63
CA TRP A 87 1.44 1.60 -7.57
C TRP A 87 2.55 1.76 -8.63
N THR A 88 3.48 0.81 -8.68
CA THR A 88 4.64 0.86 -9.59
C THR A 88 4.20 0.77 -11.05
N LEU A 89 3.30 -0.16 -11.37
CA LEU A 89 2.79 -0.35 -12.73
C LEU A 89 1.98 0.86 -13.21
N SER A 90 1.10 1.40 -12.36
CA SER A 90 0.31 2.59 -12.70
C SER A 90 1.18 3.84 -12.81
N SER A 91 2.20 3.99 -11.97
CA SER A 91 3.18 5.08 -12.07
C SER A 91 3.99 4.99 -13.35
N ALA A 92 4.46 3.79 -13.71
CA ALA A 92 5.17 3.55 -14.96
C ALA A 92 4.29 3.84 -16.18
N ALA A 93 3.02 3.40 -16.16
CA ALA A 93 2.06 3.70 -17.20
C ALA A 93 1.85 5.22 -17.35
N TYR A 94 1.68 5.95 -16.25
CA TYR A 94 1.57 7.40 -16.28
C TYR A 94 2.82 8.05 -16.91
N ILE A 95 4.02 7.66 -16.50
CA ILE A 95 5.27 8.19 -17.05
C ILE A 95 5.37 7.95 -18.56
N ILE A 96 5.12 6.71 -19.01
CA ILE A 96 5.27 6.32 -20.41
C ILE A 96 4.22 6.97 -21.30
N PHE A 97 2.94 6.91 -20.91
CA PHE A 97 1.84 7.35 -21.77
C PHE A 97 1.56 8.85 -21.69
N TYR A 98 1.85 9.50 -20.57
CA TYR A 98 1.50 10.91 -20.36
C TYR A 98 2.70 11.86 -20.49
N ILE A 99 3.88 11.50 -19.96
CA ILE A 99 5.07 12.35 -20.05
C ILE A 99 5.85 12.09 -21.35
N GLY A 100 5.81 10.86 -21.87
CA GLY A 100 6.35 10.49 -23.18
C GLY A 100 7.87 10.24 -23.22
N ASP A 101 8.63 10.80 -22.28
CA ASP A 101 10.04 10.46 -22.05
C ASP A 101 10.23 9.74 -20.71
N SER A 102 10.82 8.54 -20.76
CA SER A 102 10.99 7.69 -19.58
C SER A 102 12.00 8.26 -18.59
N ILE A 103 13.07 8.92 -19.06
CA ILE A 103 14.14 9.41 -18.18
C ILE A 103 13.70 10.71 -17.50
N SER A 104 13.28 11.72 -18.28
CA SER A 104 12.78 12.97 -17.70
C SER A 104 11.45 12.78 -16.98
N GLY A 105 10.64 11.80 -17.39
CA GLY A 105 9.34 11.52 -16.77
C GLY A 105 9.45 10.92 -15.37
N VAL A 106 10.43 10.05 -15.10
CA VAL A 106 10.69 9.58 -13.72
C VAL A 106 11.05 10.75 -12.81
N ALA A 107 11.96 11.63 -13.27
CA ALA A 107 12.35 12.81 -12.49
C ALA A 107 11.16 13.74 -12.24
N SER A 108 10.38 14.05 -13.27
CA SER A 108 9.17 14.90 -13.16
C SER A 108 8.12 14.30 -12.23
N TYR A 109 7.89 12.99 -12.29
CA TYR A 109 6.94 12.28 -11.40
C TYR A 109 7.32 12.42 -9.92
N PHE A 110 8.59 12.22 -9.57
CA PHE A 110 9.06 12.33 -8.18
C PHE A 110 9.23 13.77 -7.71
N LYS A 111 9.51 14.71 -8.62
CA LYS A 111 9.72 16.13 -8.30
C LYS A 111 8.41 16.87 -8.09
N PHE A 112 7.33 16.42 -8.73
CA PHE A 112 6.00 17.04 -8.69
C PHE A 112 5.52 17.48 -7.29
N PRO A 113 5.55 16.62 -6.24
CA PRO A 113 5.10 17.02 -4.90
C PRO A 113 5.91 18.17 -4.33
N PHE A 114 7.21 18.20 -4.60
CA PHE A 114 8.11 19.26 -4.12
C PHE A 114 7.93 20.55 -4.92
N ASP A 115 7.68 20.44 -6.23
CA ASP A 115 7.41 21.61 -7.08
C ASP A 115 6.12 22.33 -6.68
N ILE A 116 5.07 21.60 -6.27
CA ILE A 116 3.86 22.24 -5.73
C ILE A 116 4.18 23.02 -4.45
N LEU A 117 4.91 22.42 -3.51
CA LEU A 117 5.24 23.07 -2.25
C LEU A 117 6.16 24.29 -2.45
N ALA A 118 7.14 24.17 -3.34
CA ALA A 118 8.09 25.23 -3.64
C ALA A 118 7.44 26.41 -4.40
N SER A 119 6.45 26.13 -5.24
CA SER A 119 5.70 27.16 -5.99
C SER A 119 4.49 27.70 -5.24
N TYR A 120 4.28 27.29 -3.97
CA TYR A 120 3.10 27.68 -3.22
C TYR A 120 3.13 29.17 -2.83
N ASP A 121 2.19 29.94 -3.35
CA ASP A 121 1.92 31.35 -3.05
C ASP A 121 0.56 31.46 -2.37
N PHE A 122 0.56 31.90 -1.12
CA PHE A 122 -0.65 32.10 -0.30
C PHE A 122 -1.62 33.11 -0.91
N ASN A 123 -1.18 34.00 -1.81
CA ASN A 123 -2.08 34.94 -2.47
C ASN A 123 -2.80 34.32 -3.67
N ASN A 124 -2.28 33.18 -4.19
CA ASN A 124 -2.73 32.55 -5.43
C ASN A 124 -2.94 31.03 -5.28
N SER A 125 -3.28 30.55 -4.08
CA SER A 125 -3.39 29.13 -3.72
C SER A 125 -4.19 28.28 -4.71
N VAL A 126 -5.32 28.80 -5.21
CA VAL A 126 -6.19 28.10 -6.17
C VAL A 126 -5.52 27.95 -7.55
N LEU A 127 -4.76 28.97 -7.97
CA LEU A 127 -4.06 28.95 -9.26
C LEU A 127 -2.98 27.86 -9.28
N ILE A 128 -2.26 27.66 -8.17
CA ILE A 128 -1.25 26.61 -8.06
C ILE A 128 -1.90 25.23 -8.19
N ILE A 129 -3.01 24.98 -7.49
CA ILE A 129 -3.73 23.70 -7.63
C ILE A 129 -4.14 23.47 -9.08
N LYS A 130 -4.64 24.51 -9.76
CA LYS A 130 -5.06 24.44 -11.17
C LYS A 130 -3.89 24.19 -12.13
N ASN A 131 -2.73 24.81 -11.90
CA ASN A 131 -1.54 24.62 -12.75
C ASN A 131 -1.03 23.17 -12.72
N TYR A 132 -1.33 22.45 -11.64
CA TYR A 132 -0.91 21.08 -11.40
C TYR A 132 -2.06 20.07 -11.48
N GLU A 133 -3.22 20.47 -12.02
CA GLU A 133 -4.47 19.74 -11.98
C GLU A 133 -4.35 18.32 -12.56
N SER A 134 -3.72 18.15 -13.73
CA SER A 134 -3.56 16.83 -14.34
C SER A 134 -2.72 15.88 -13.46
N ASN A 135 -1.62 16.38 -12.90
CA ASN A 135 -0.75 15.58 -12.04
C ASN A 135 -1.48 15.16 -10.75
N TRP A 136 -2.31 16.05 -10.20
CA TRP A 136 -3.18 15.72 -9.08
C TRP A 136 -4.16 14.59 -9.40
N TYR A 137 -4.87 14.68 -10.53
CA TYR A 137 -5.83 13.63 -10.91
C TYR A 137 -5.14 12.28 -11.11
N PHE A 138 -3.98 12.25 -11.77
CA PHE A 138 -3.25 11.00 -11.96
C PHE A 138 -2.73 10.43 -10.64
N MET A 139 -2.13 11.24 -9.78
CA MET A 139 -1.60 10.78 -8.49
C MET A 139 -2.71 10.30 -7.55
N LEU A 140 -3.84 11.01 -7.49
CA LEU A 140 -5.02 10.56 -6.74
C LEU A 140 -5.60 9.28 -7.32
N GLY A 141 -5.66 9.16 -8.65
CA GLY A 141 -6.09 7.92 -9.32
C GLY A 141 -5.21 6.73 -8.96
N ILE A 142 -3.88 6.90 -9.07
CA ILE A 142 -2.89 5.87 -8.68
C ILE A 142 -3.08 5.49 -7.21
N PHE A 143 -3.21 6.48 -6.33
CA PHE A 143 -3.42 6.27 -4.89
C PHE A 143 -4.70 5.46 -4.60
N ILE A 144 -5.84 5.85 -5.20
CA ILE A 144 -7.12 5.17 -5.01
C ILE A 144 -7.05 3.72 -5.52
N ILE A 145 -6.55 3.49 -6.74
CA ILE A 145 -6.42 2.14 -7.31
C ILE A 145 -5.48 1.28 -6.45
N THR A 146 -4.42 1.87 -5.90
CA THR A 146 -3.50 1.19 -4.98
C THR A 146 -4.19 0.77 -3.68
N ILE A 147 -5.06 1.60 -3.10
CA ILE A 147 -5.86 1.23 -1.94
C ILE A 147 -6.79 0.05 -2.27
N PHE A 148 -7.45 0.08 -3.43
CA PHE A 148 -8.28 -1.05 -3.85
C PHE A 148 -7.46 -2.33 -4.02
N ALA A 149 -6.27 -2.23 -4.64
CA ALA A 149 -5.34 -3.34 -4.77
C ALA A 149 -4.95 -3.92 -3.40
N TYR A 150 -4.65 -3.08 -2.43
CA TYR A 150 -4.38 -3.51 -1.06
C TYR A 150 -5.55 -4.34 -0.48
N GLN A 151 -6.80 -3.86 -0.61
CA GLN A 151 -7.97 -4.59 -0.11
C GLN A 151 -8.18 -5.93 -0.82
N ILE A 152 -7.95 -5.97 -2.14
CA ILE A 152 -8.02 -7.19 -2.94
C ILE A 152 -7.00 -8.21 -2.43
N GLY A 153 -5.74 -7.81 -2.25
CA GLY A 153 -4.69 -8.70 -1.72
C GLY A 153 -5.03 -9.23 -0.33
N LYS A 154 -5.67 -8.40 0.51
CA LYS A 154 -6.13 -8.81 1.85
C LYS A 154 -7.20 -9.90 1.77
N GLY A 155 -8.14 -9.79 0.82
CA GLY A 155 -9.22 -10.75 0.60
C GLY A 155 -8.76 -12.10 0.02
N PHE A 156 -7.72 -12.11 -0.82
CA PHE A 156 -7.20 -13.35 -1.42
C PHE A 156 -6.30 -14.16 -0.48
N ALA A 157 -5.69 -13.52 0.52
CA ALA A 157 -4.71 -14.16 1.39
C ALA A 157 -5.21 -15.38 2.19
N PRO A 158 -6.42 -15.39 2.79
CA PRO A 158 -6.92 -16.54 3.54
C PRO A 158 -7.06 -17.79 2.65
N LEU A 159 -7.53 -17.60 1.41
CA LEU A 159 -7.70 -18.67 0.43
C LEU A 159 -6.36 -19.32 0.04
N LEU A 160 -5.32 -18.50 -0.13
CA LEU A 160 -3.98 -18.99 -0.45
C LEU A 160 -3.34 -19.74 0.72
N VAL A 161 -3.55 -19.28 1.96
CA VAL A 161 -3.07 -19.98 3.15
C VAL A 161 -3.78 -21.33 3.32
N GLU A 162 -5.10 -21.37 3.13
CA GLU A 162 -5.86 -22.62 3.19
C GLU A 162 -5.38 -23.64 2.15
N LYS A 163 -5.12 -23.19 0.92
CA LYS A 163 -4.54 -24.03 -0.13
C LYS A 163 -3.14 -24.54 0.25
N TYR A 164 -2.27 -23.67 0.75
CA TYR A 164 -0.92 -24.03 1.19
C TYR A 164 -0.93 -25.12 2.28
N ILE A 165 -1.81 -24.99 3.27
CA ILE A 165 -1.96 -25.98 4.35
C ILE A 165 -2.47 -27.31 3.81
N THR A 166 -3.48 -27.27 2.92
CA THR A 166 -4.07 -28.47 2.30
C THR A 166 -3.06 -29.23 1.46
N ASP A 167 -2.19 -28.54 0.72
CA ASP A 167 -1.14 -29.18 -0.07
C ASP A 167 -0.05 -29.78 0.83
N LYS A 168 0.28 -29.13 1.95
CA LYS A 168 1.25 -29.64 2.92
C LYS A 168 0.73 -30.88 3.64
N SER A 169 -0.56 -30.92 4.02
CA SER A 169 -1.16 -32.08 4.69
C SER A 169 -1.23 -33.31 3.79
N LYS A 170 -1.54 -33.12 2.50
CA LYS A 170 -1.51 -34.22 1.51
C LYS A 170 -0.12 -34.85 1.42
N LYS A 171 0.95 -34.04 1.33
CA LYS A 171 2.33 -34.56 1.22
C LYS A 171 2.76 -35.40 2.42
N VAL A 172 2.30 -35.08 3.64
CA VAL A 172 2.61 -35.85 4.85
C VAL A 172 1.82 -37.16 4.91
N SER A 173 0.62 -37.23 4.31
CA SER A 173 -0.18 -38.48 4.27
C SER A 173 0.35 -39.54 3.29
N TYR A 174 1.27 -39.17 2.39
CA TYR A 174 1.87 -40.07 1.39
C TYR A 174 3.34 -40.42 1.68
N ALA A 175 3.89 -39.94 2.80
CA ALA A 175 5.23 -40.26 3.28
C ALA A 175 5.14 -41.24 4.45
#